data_AF-A0A384KVP3-F1
#
_entry.id   AF-A0A384KVP3-F1
#
_cell.length_a   1.000
_cell.length_b   1.000
_cell.length_c   1.000
_cell.angle_alpha   90.00
_cell.angle_beta   90.00
_cell.angle_gamma   90.00
#
_symmetry.space_group_name_H-M   'P 1'
#
loop_
_entity.id
_entity.type
_entity.pdbx_description
1 polymer ?
#
loop_
_entity_poly.entity_id
_entity_poly.type
_entity_poly.pdbx_seq_one_letter_code
_entity_poly.pdbx_strand_id
1 'polypeptide(L)'
;MAPLSPRVVVKVDLKKKPWQQDQPLHNRWHPEIPPVAEVKAGEFFRVEMIDAMGGVIKDNDSASDIKNLVLTTTHHLSGPIRVVDEEGVAAKAGDLLAVEICNLGPLPGDEWGFTGSFDRENGGGFLTDHFPCATKAIWYFEGIYAYSPQIPGVRFPGLTHPGVIGTAPSNELLRIWNDRERQLEESGVESLTLCEVVHQRPLACLPTTKGCLLGNIEEGTPEWERIANEAARTIPGRENGGNCDIKNLSRGSKIYLPVFVEGANLSTGDMHFSQGDGEISFCGAIEMSGFLELKCEIIRNGMQEYLTPMGPTPLHVNPIFEIGPVEPRFSEWLVFEGISVDESGKQHYLDATVAYKRAVLNAIDYLFKFGYSKEQVYLLLSCCPCEGRLSGIVDSPNAVATLAIPTAIFDQVSILPLCSLHKSKSFCINLLSLLCSSPSSLNNLLATEKIGMQIC
;
A
#
# COMPACT_ATOMS: atom_id res chain seq x y z
N MET A 1 -34.36 9.75 -15.37
CA MET A 1 -33.83 10.49 -14.20
C MET A 1 -32.33 10.26 -14.17
N ALA A 2 -31.52 11.27 -13.83
CA ALA A 2 -30.10 11.04 -13.60
C ALA A 2 -29.94 10.02 -12.45
N PRO A 3 -28.94 9.12 -12.49
CA PRO A 3 -28.70 8.17 -11.41
C PRO A 3 -28.47 8.92 -10.09
N LEU A 4 -28.85 8.28 -8.99
CA LEU A 4 -28.72 8.85 -7.65
C LEU A 4 -27.24 8.97 -7.28
N SER A 5 -26.89 10.06 -6.60
CA SER A 5 -25.61 10.18 -5.89
C SER A 5 -25.46 9.02 -4.89
N PRO A 6 -24.24 8.55 -4.62
CA PRO A 6 -24.05 7.41 -3.72
C PRO A 6 -24.53 7.76 -2.32
N ARG A 7 -25.28 6.84 -1.71
CA ARG A 7 -25.68 6.97 -0.30
C ARG A 7 -24.46 6.73 0.58
N VAL A 8 -24.13 7.69 1.45
CA VAL A 8 -23.08 7.47 2.47
C VAL A 8 -23.60 6.47 3.50
N VAL A 9 -23.00 5.27 3.54
CA VAL A 9 -23.39 4.17 4.45
C VAL A 9 -22.56 4.15 5.71
N VAL A 10 -21.29 4.53 5.62
CA VAL A 10 -20.38 4.74 6.75
C VAL A 10 -19.76 6.11 6.59
N LYS A 11 -19.96 6.97 7.58
CA LYS A 11 -19.45 8.33 7.63
C LYS A 11 -18.43 8.46 8.77
N VAL A 12 -17.36 9.20 8.54
CA VAL A 12 -16.36 9.50 9.57
C VAL A 12 -16.27 11.00 9.84
N ASP A 13 -15.87 11.35 11.06
CA ASP A 13 -15.53 12.70 11.48
C ASP A 13 -14.05 12.71 11.90
N LEU A 14 -13.19 13.33 11.08
CA LEU A 14 -11.76 13.42 11.31
C LEU A 14 -11.38 14.23 12.57
N LYS A 15 -12.34 14.94 13.19
CA LYS A 15 -12.14 15.62 14.47
C LYS A 15 -12.34 14.69 15.67
N LYS A 16 -12.93 13.52 15.48
CA LYS A 16 -13.18 12.52 16.51
C LYS A 16 -12.14 11.41 16.41
N LYS A 17 -11.79 10.81 17.56
CA LYS A 17 -10.93 9.62 17.57
C LYS A 17 -11.70 8.42 16.99
N PRO A 18 -11.01 7.35 16.53
CA PRO A 18 -11.68 6.19 15.96
C PRO A 18 -12.75 5.53 16.85
N TRP A 19 -12.51 5.47 18.16
CA TRP A 19 -13.47 4.93 19.15
C TRP A 19 -14.55 5.93 19.58
N GLN A 20 -14.61 7.12 18.97
CA GLN A 20 -15.60 8.16 19.24
C GLN A 20 -16.48 8.45 18.03
N GLN A 21 -16.30 7.72 16.93
CA GLN A 21 -17.10 7.88 15.72
C GLN A 21 -18.57 7.55 15.99
N ASP A 22 -19.49 8.24 15.30
CA ASP A 22 -20.93 8.01 15.49
C ASP A 22 -21.36 6.63 14.98
N GLN A 23 -20.70 6.15 13.90
CA GLN A 23 -20.72 4.76 13.48
C GLN A 23 -19.40 4.14 13.94
N PRO A 24 -19.43 3.10 14.79
CA PRO A 24 -18.21 2.56 15.35
C PRO A 24 -17.38 1.87 14.27
N LEU A 25 -16.07 2.07 14.34
CA LEU A 25 -15.08 1.37 13.53
C LEU A 25 -14.67 0.05 14.22
N HIS A 26 -13.92 -0.81 13.55
CA HIS A 26 -13.28 -1.97 14.18
C HIS A 26 -11.84 -2.14 13.70
N ASN A 27 -11.00 -2.83 14.46
CA ASN A 27 -9.59 -3.04 14.09
C ASN A 27 -9.11 -4.49 14.27
N ARG A 28 -10.06 -5.42 14.28
CA ARG A 28 -9.83 -6.87 14.30
C ARG A 28 -10.76 -7.57 13.33
N TRP A 29 -10.35 -8.76 12.88
CA TRP A 29 -11.22 -9.68 12.17
C TRP A 29 -11.84 -10.69 13.12
N HIS A 30 -13.17 -10.74 13.15
CA HIS A 30 -13.91 -11.73 13.92
C HIS A 30 -15.33 -11.91 13.35
N PRO A 31 -15.89 -13.13 13.28
CA PRO A 31 -17.22 -13.40 12.72
C PRO A 31 -18.35 -12.67 13.46
N GLU A 32 -18.16 -12.43 14.76
CA GLU A 32 -19.22 -11.91 15.65
C GLU A 32 -19.26 -10.39 15.76
N ILE A 33 -18.39 -9.64 15.07
CA ILE A 33 -18.48 -8.17 15.05
C ILE A 33 -19.77 -7.77 14.32
N PRO A 34 -20.73 -7.08 14.97
CA PRO A 34 -22.00 -6.75 14.35
C PRO A 34 -21.82 -5.75 13.20
N PRO A 35 -22.61 -5.86 12.11
CA PRO A 35 -22.58 -4.87 11.05
C PRO A 35 -23.09 -3.51 11.54
N VAL A 36 -22.49 -2.44 11.01
CA VAL A 36 -22.87 -1.03 11.32
C VAL A 36 -23.76 -0.41 10.24
N ALA A 37 -23.89 -1.08 9.11
CA ALA A 37 -24.72 -0.68 7.99
C ALA A 37 -25.20 -1.91 7.19
N GLU A 38 -26.25 -1.70 6.40
CA GLU A 38 -26.74 -2.66 5.41
C GLU A 38 -26.86 -2.00 4.03
N VAL A 39 -26.52 -2.75 2.99
CA VAL A 39 -26.66 -2.36 1.59
C VAL A 39 -27.29 -3.49 0.78
N LYS A 40 -28.02 -3.12 -0.26
CA LYS A 40 -28.56 -4.09 -1.22
C LYS A 40 -27.57 -4.33 -2.36
N ALA A 41 -27.57 -5.55 -2.90
CA ALA A 41 -26.88 -5.86 -4.14
C ALA A 41 -27.39 -4.91 -5.25
N GLY A 42 -26.46 -4.41 -6.06
CA GLY A 42 -26.74 -3.41 -7.07
C GLY A 42 -26.82 -1.96 -6.57
N GLU A 43 -26.86 -1.73 -5.26
CA GLU A 43 -26.87 -0.37 -4.69
C GLU A 43 -25.54 0.34 -4.90
N PHE A 44 -25.60 1.63 -5.25
CA PHE A 44 -24.44 2.51 -5.33
C PHE A 44 -24.30 3.31 -4.03
N PHE A 45 -23.21 3.09 -3.30
CA PHE A 45 -23.02 3.64 -1.96
C PHE A 45 -21.59 4.13 -1.72
N ARG A 46 -21.40 4.90 -0.65
CA ARG A 46 -20.11 5.48 -0.24
C ARG A 46 -19.73 5.09 1.18
N VAL A 47 -18.49 4.67 1.35
CA VAL A 47 -17.84 4.38 2.64
C VAL A 47 -16.74 5.43 2.82
N GLU A 48 -16.80 6.20 3.90
CA GLU A 48 -15.71 7.08 4.30
C GLU A 48 -14.86 6.41 5.37
N MET A 49 -13.57 6.75 5.40
CA MET A 49 -12.62 6.12 6.31
C MET A 49 -11.54 7.09 6.77
N ILE A 50 -11.06 6.84 7.98
CA ILE A 50 -9.90 7.51 8.57
C ILE A 50 -8.64 6.76 8.10
N ASP A 51 -7.50 7.45 8.02
CA ASP A 51 -6.20 6.80 7.81
C ASP A 51 -6.00 5.62 8.78
N ALA A 52 -5.18 4.65 8.38
CA ALA A 52 -4.94 3.43 9.14
C ALA A 52 -4.54 3.66 10.61
N MET A 53 -3.80 4.75 10.83
CA MET A 53 -3.27 5.16 12.13
C MET A 53 -4.29 5.92 12.97
N GLY A 54 -5.50 6.18 12.47
CA GLY A 54 -6.59 6.79 13.20
C GLY A 54 -6.38 8.29 13.47
N GLY A 55 -5.67 8.99 12.58
CA GLY A 55 -5.35 10.41 12.71
C GLY A 55 -4.24 10.69 13.71
N VAL A 56 -3.43 9.70 14.09
CA VAL A 56 -2.29 9.89 15.01
C VAL A 56 -1.16 10.68 14.33
N ILE A 57 -0.87 10.38 13.08
CA ILE A 57 0.17 11.07 12.31
C ILE A 57 -0.31 12.47 11.92
N LYS A 58 0.60 13.45 12.04
CA LYS A 58 0.30 14.86 11.80
C LYS A 58 1.13 15.43 10.67
N ASP A 59 0.54 16.37 9.93
CA ASP A 59 1.24 17.24 8.98
C ASP A 59 2.21 18.16 9.73
N ASN A 60 3.45 17.68 9.88
CA ASN A 60 4.60 18.39 10.42
C ASN A 60 5.90 17.67 10.04
N ASP A 61 7.03 18.33 10.28
CA ASP A 61 8.36 17.84 9.92
C ASP A 61 9.01 16.92 10.98
N SER A 62 8.23 16.34 11.90
CA SER A 62 8.75 15.45 12.95
C SER A 62 8.25 14.03 12.77
N ALA A 63 9.17 13.05 12.67
CA ALA A 63 8.84 11.62 12.65
C ALA A 63 8.55 11.04 14.06
N SER A 64 8.37 11.90 15.08
CA SER A 64 8.11 11.45 16.46
C SER A 64 6.77 10.74 16.62
N ASP A 65 5.78 11.09 15.81
CA ASP A 65 4.47 10.42 15.80
C ASP A 65 4.56 9.00 15.23
N ILE A 66 5.33 8.81 14.14
CA ILE A 66 5.67 7.48 13.61
C ILE A 66 6.43 6.65 14.65
N LYS A 67 7.47 7.23 15.26
CA LYS A 67 8.29 6.54 16.26
C LYS A 67 7.49 6.01 17.45
N ASN A 68 6.53 6.79 17.93
CA ASN A 68 5.77 6.50 19.15
C ASN A 68 4.39 5.89 18.88
N LEU A 69 4.14 5.43 17.65
CA LEU A 69 2.86 4.89 17.25
C LEU A 69 2.53 3.60 18.02
N VAL A 70 1.27 3.42 18.41
CA VAL A 70 0.81 2.20 19.09
C VAL A 70 0.27 1.23 18.04
N LEU A 71 1.16 0.44 17.43
CA LEU A 71 0.82 -0.46 16.31
C LEU A 71 -0.29 -1.48 16.61
N THR A 72 -0.64 -1.72 17.87
CA THR A 72 -1.75 -2.61 18.23
C THR A 72 -3.14 -2.03 17.91
N THR A 73 -3.25 -0.72 17.66
CA THR A 73 -4.52 -0.07 17.30
C THR A 73 -4.79 -0.07 15.80
N THR A 74 -3.77 -0.21 14.97
CA THR A 74 -3.89 -0.31 13.50
C THR A 74 -4.51 -1.65 13.08
N HIS A 75 -5.38 -1.73 12.06
CA HIS A 75 -5.97 -0.67 11.21
C HIS A 75 -7.39 -0.30 11.66
N HIS A 76 -7.79 0.98 11.55
CA HIS A 76 -9.17 1.40 11.86
C HIS A 76 -10.10 1.26 10.66
N LEU A 77 -10.83 0.14 10.58
CA LEU A 77 -11.65 -0.22 9.43
C LEU A 77 -13.07 0.32 9.54
N SER A 78 -13.59 0.76 8.40
CA SER A 78 -14.98 1.16 8.20
C SER A 78 -15.82 -0.05 7.77
N GLY A 79 -16.84 -0.35 8.56
CA GLY A 79 -17.62 -1.58 8.48
C GLY A 79 -17.78 -2.22 9.86
N PRO A 80 -18.30 -3.46 9.94
CA PRO A 80 -18.71 -4.29 8.81
C PRO A 80 -20.02 -3.84 8.17
N ILE A 81 -20.15 -4.05 6.87
CA ILE A 81 -21.34 -3.74 6.07
C ILE A 81 -22.00 -5.06 5.67
N ARG A 82 -23.26 -5.25 6.09
CA ARG A 82 -24.09 -6.39 5.70
C ARG A 82 -24.59 -6.20 4.28
N VAL A 83 -24.40 -7.21 3.43
CA VAL A 83 -24.88 -7.21 2.04
C VAL A 83 -26.03 -8.20 1.87
N VAL A 84 -27.15 -7.72 1.33
CA VAL A 84 -28.35 -8.51 1.01
C VAL A 84 -28.68 -8.42 -0.48
N ASP A 85 -29.40 -9.38 -1.05
CA ASP A 85 -29.92 -9.25 -2.41
C ASP A 85 -31.14 -8.33 -2.50
N GLU A 86 -31.77 -8.26 -3.68
CA GLU A 86 -32.91 -7.37 -3.94
C GLU A 86 -34.12 -7.71 -3.05
N GLU A 87 -34.30 -9.00 -2.75
CA GLU A 87 -35.33 -9.56 -1.87
C GLU A 87 -35.00 -9.43 -0.38
N GLY A 88 -33.79 -9.00 -0.02
CA GLY A 88 -33.34 -8.83 1.36
C GLY A 88 -32.71 -10.08 1.99
N VAL A 89 -32.39 -11.10 1.18
CA VAL A 89 -31.68 -12.30 1.63
C VAL A 89 -30.19 -12.02 1.65
N ALA A 90 -29.58 -12.14 2.83
CA ALA A 90 -28.15 -11.92 3.00
C ALA A 90 -27.29 -12.82 2.11
N ALA A 91 -26.11 -12.31 1.74
CA ALA A 91 -25.00 -13.15 1.30
C ALA A 91 -24.75 -14.25 2.34
N LYS A 92 -24.37 -15.45 1.93
CA LYS A 92 -24.12 -16.57 2.87
C LYS A 92 -22.80 -17.24 2.57
N ALA A 93 -22.32 -18.02 3.54
CA ALA A 93 -21.09 -18.78 3.38
C ALA A 93 -21.12 -19.63 2.08
N GLY A 94 -20.06 -19.54 1.27
CA GLY A 94 -19.96 -20.20 -0.04
C GLY A 94 -20.32 -19.29 -1.23
N ASP A 95 -20.96 -18.14 -1.00
CA ASP A 95 -21.16 -17.12 -2.04
C ASP A 95 -19.85 -16.38 -2.35
N LEU A 96 -19.79 -15.74 -3.51
CA LEU A 96 -18.80 -14.70 -3.81
C LEU A 96 -19.46 -13.33 -3.75
N LEU A 97 -18.79 -12.37 -3.11
CA LEU A 97 -19.17 -10.97 -3.12
C LEU A 97 -18.32 -10.25 -4.17
N ALA A 98 -18.93 -9.86 -5.29
CA ALA A 98 -18.29 -9.00 -6.26
C ALA A 98 -18.41 -7.54 -5.81
N VAL A 99 -17.29 -6.87 -5.58
CA VAL A 99 -17.22 -5.48 -5.14
C VAL A 99 -16.54 -4.66 -6.22
N GLU A 100 -17.30 -3.79 -6.86
CA GLU A 100 -16.79 -2.83 -7.84
C GLU A 100 -16.40 -1.52 -7.14
N ILE A 101 -15.17 -1.07 -7.35
CA ILE A 101 -14.67 0.20 -6.85
C ILE A 101 -14.97 1.27 -7.91
N CYS A 102 -16.17 1.83 -7.89
CA CYS A 102 -16.61 2.77 -8.92
C CYS A 102 -15.84 4.09 -8.90
N ASN A 103 -15.50 4.59 -7.70
CA ASN A 103 -14.75 5.82 -7.51
C ASN A 103 -14.11 5.86 -6.11
N LEU A 104 -13.12 6.72 -5.92
CA LEU A 104 -12.35 6.82 -4.69
C LEU A 104 -11.49 8.09 -4.68
N GLY A 105 -11.10 8.55 -3.50
CA GLY A 105 -10.21 9.70 -3.34
C GLY A 105 -10.09 10.17 -1.88
N PRO A 106 -9.34 11.26 -1.64
CA PRO A 106 -9.25 11.88 -0.31
C PRO A 106 -10.60 12.45 0.12
N LEU A 107 -10.77 12.62 1.44
CA LEU A 107 -11.92 13.37 1.95
C LEU A 107 -11.76 14.87 1.65
N PRO A 108 -12.84 15.58 1.24
CA PRO A 108 -12.75 17.01 0.97
C PRO A 108 -12.27 17.80 2.19
N GLY A 109 -11.22 18.60 2.01
CA GLY A 109 -10.55 19.35 3.08
C GLY A 109 -9.47 18.59 3.85
N ASP A 110 -9.17 17.34 3.46
CA ASP A 110 -8.10 16.51 4.01
C ASP A 110 -7.20 15.99 2.87
N GLU A 111 -6.91 16.84 1.88
CA GLU A 111 -6.12 16.51 0.68
C GLU A 111 -4.59 16.44 0.94
N TRP A 112 -4.20 15.61 1.89
CA TRP A 112 -2.81 15.30 2.22
C TRP A 112 -2.68 13.86 2.71
N GLY A 113 -1.45 13.38 2.81
CA GLY A 113 -1.13 12.08 3.36
C GLY A 113 0.32 11.99 3.82
N PHE A 114 0.74 10.81 4.25
CA PHE A 114 2.09 10.59 4.73
C PHE A 114 2.67 9.27 4.24
N THR A 115 3.98 9.20 4.17
CA THR A 115 4.75 7.96 4.05
C THR A 115 5.78 7.96 5.17
N GLY A 116 5.96 6.84 5.83
CA GLY A 116 6.97 6.69 6.88
C GLY A 116 7.77 5.40 6.76
N SER A 117 8.78 5.31 7.60
CA SER A 117 9.40 4.04 7.99
C SER A 117 9.28 3.92 9.49
N PHE A 118 8.91 2.74 10.00
CA PHE A 118 8.87 2.54 11.44
C PHE A 118 10.28 2.45 12.04
N ASP A 119 10.38 2.76 13.34
CA ASP A 119 11.60 2.52 14.11
C ASP A 119 11.80 1.00 14.27
N ARG A 120 13.04 0.53 14.27
CA ARG A 120 13.37 -0.89 14.45
C ARG A 120 12.72 -1.49 15.69
N GLU A 121 12.70 -0.73 16.78
CA GLU A 121 12.14 -1.19 18.06
C GLU A 121 10.60 -1.09 18.11
N ASN A 122 9.96 -0.54 17.06
CA ASN A 122 8.53 -0.33 17.00
C ASN A 122 7.97 -0.54 15.58
N GLY A 123 8.12 -1.75 15.05
CA GLY A 123 7.51 -2.20 13.79
C GLY A 123 8.52 -2.71 12.77
N GLY A 124 9.59 -1.95 12.54
CA GLY A 124 10.55 -2.24 11.47
C GLY A 124 9.95 -2.15 10.06
N GLY A 125 10.48 -2.91 9.11
CA GLY A 125 10.13 -2.80 7.69
C GLY A 125 11.09 -3.62 6.83
N PHE A 126 11.10 -3.40 5.51
CA PHE A 126 11.89 -4.23 4.59
C PHE A 126 13.41 -3.98 4.67
N LEU A 127 13.81 -2.72 4.90
CA LEU A 127 15.21 -2.29 4.95
C LEU A 127 15.62 -1.73 6.32
N THR A 128 15.08 -2.27 7.42
CA THR A 128 15.32 -1.73 8.77
C THR A 128 16.78 -1.85 9.24
N ASP A 129 17.59 -2.73 8.65
CA ASP A 129 19.04 -2.82 8.86
C ASP A 129 19.80 -1.64 8.25
N HIS A 130 19.24 -1.03 7.20
CA HIS A 130 19.79 0.15 6.55
C HIS A 130 19.20 1.44 7.12
N PHE A 131 17.91 1.41 7.48
CA PHE A 131 17.13 2.54 7.97
C PHE A 131 16.43 2.20 9.30
N PRO A 132 17.17 2.09 10.41
CA PRO A 132 16.62 1.63 11.68
C PRO A 132 15.79 2.68 12.43
N CYS A 133 15.88 3.94 12.03
CA CYS A 133 15.18 5.04 12.68
C CYS A 133 13.87 5.37 11.96
N ALA A 134 12.87 5.80 12.73
CA ALA A 134 11.64 6.30 12.15
C ALA A 134 11.88 7.51 11.23
N THR A 135 11.28 7.50 10.05
CA THR A 135 11.28 8.63 9.10
C THR A 135 9.86 8.95 8.64
N LYS A 136 9.65 10.15 8.12
CA LYS A 136 8.35 10.63 7.63
C LYS A 136 8.52 11.61 6.48
N ALA A 137 7.68 11.47 5.45
CA ALA A 137 7.46 12.46 4.40
C ALA A 137 5.96 12.78 4.35
N ILE A 138 5.63 14.07 4.19
CA ILE A 138 4.25 14.51 3.99
C ILE A 138 4.03 14.74 2.50
N TRP A 139 2.84 14.35 2.04
CA TRP A 139 2.41 14.49 0.66
C TRP A 139 1.18 15.37 0.59
N TYR A 140 1.16 16.29 -0.37
CA TYR A 140 0.00 17.13 -0.66
C TYR A 140 -0.61 16.75 -2.00
N PHE A 141 -1.93 16.76 -2.09
CA PHE A 141 -2.65 16.34 -3.30
C PHE A 141 -3.14 17.53 -4.12
N GLU A 142 -2.82 17.51 -5.41
CA GLU A 142 -3.27 18.48 -6.41
C GLU A 142 -4.06 17.75 -7.51
N GLY A 143 -5.35 17.58 -7.26
CA GLY A 143 -6.20 16.79 -8.13
C GLY A 143 -5.75 15.33 -8.16
N ILE A 144 -5.16 14.88 -9.27
CA ILE A 144 -4.64 13.52 -9.41
C ILE A 144 -3.18 13.37 -8.98
N TYR A 145 -2.46 14.47 -8.71
CA TYR A 145 -1.03 14.46 -8.44
C TYR A 145 -0.71 14.54 -6.96
N ALA A 146 0.40 13.93 -6.54
CA ALA A 146 1.02 14.16 -5.24
C ALA A 146 2.43 14.74 -5.40
N TYR A 147 2.84 15.55 -4.42
CA TYR A 147 4.21 16.03 -4.25
C TYR A 147 4.55 16.13 -2.76
N SER A 148 5.84 16.11 -2.42
CA SER A 148 6.33 16.21 -1.04
C SER A 148 7.43 17.27 -0.92
N PRO A 149 7.34 18.23 0.03
CA PRO A 149 8.46 19.13 0.32
C PRO A 149 9.70 18.40 0.83
N GLN A 150 9.52 17.26 1.52
CA GLN A 150 10.63 16.46 2.04
C GLN A 150 11.35 15.65 0.94
N ILE A 151 10.73 15.47 -0.24
CA ILE A 151 11.30 14.77 -1.40
C ILE A 151 11.17 15.68 -2.63
N PRO A 152 12.01 16.73 -2.74
CA PRO A 152 11.88 17.72 -3.80
C PRO A 152 12.17 17.14 -5.19
N GLY A 153 11.60 17.78 -6.20
CA GLY A 153 11.85 17.42 -7.59
C GLY A 153 11.09 16.16 -8.06
N VAL A 154 10.05 15.77 -7.32
CA VAL A 154 9.20 14.61 -7.62
C VAL A 154 7.74 15.01 -7.57
N ARG A 155 7.00 14.64 -8.63
CA ARG A 155 5.55 14.82 -8.72
C ARG A 155 4.96 13.73 -9.60
N PHE A 156 3.94 13.02 -9.12
CA PHE A 156 3.35 11.92 -9.87
C PHE A 156 1.85 11.81 -9.68
N PRO A 157 1.11 11.35 -10.72
CA PRO A 157 -0.27 10.96 -10.55
C PRO A 157 -0.37 9.74 -9.63
N GLY A 158 -1.30 9.78 -8.66
CA GLY A 158 -1.54 8.68 -7.75
C GLY A 158 -2.26 7.51 -8.43
N LEU A 159 -1.88 6.29 -8.06
CA LEU A 159 -2.68 5.08 -8.30
C LEU A 159 -3.43 4.76 -7.01
N THR A 160 -4.53 5.47 -6.77
CA THR A 160 -5.22 5.45 -5.48
C THR A 160 -6.03 4.15 -5.31
N HIS A 161 -5.94 3.53 -4.14
CA HIS A 161 -6.54 2.22 -3.81
C HIS A 161 -6.70 2.07 -2.29
N PRO A 162 -7.56 1.15 -1.80
CA PRO A 162 -7.50 0.68 -0.43
C PRO A 162 -6.42 -0.38 -0.24
N GLY A 163 -5.61 -0.27 0.82
CA GLY A 163 -4.73 -1.34 1.30
C GLY A 163 -5.53 -2.49 1.92
N VAL A 164 -6.61 -2.14 2.64
CA VAL A 164 -7.53 -3.11 3.28
C VAL A 164 -8.91 -3.15 2.62
N ILE A 165 -9.28 -4.32 2.11
CA ILE A 165 -10.67 -4.66 1.76
C ILE A 165 -10.92 -6.15 1.92
N GLY A 166 -11.98 -6.53 2.64
CA GLY A 166 -12.26 -7.95 2.89
C GLY A 166 -13.58 -8.23 3.60
N THR A 167 -13.95 -9.51 3.64
CA THR A 167 -15.13 -10.02 4.33
C THR A 167 -14.77 -10.56 5.72
N ALA A 168 -15.74 -10.69 6.62
CA ALA A 168 -15.48 -11.31 7.91
C ALA A 168 -15.19 -12.82 7.76
N PRO A 169 -14.22 -13.37 8.51
CA PRO A 169 -13.94 -14.81 8.50
C PRO A 169 -15.04 -15.60 9.20
N SER A 170 -15.14 -16.90 8.92
CA SER A 170 -15.86 -17.84 9.78
C SER A 170 -15.07 -18.15 11.05
N ASN A 171 -15.72 -18.75 12.06
CA ASN A 171 -15.04 -19.25 13.26
C ASN A 171 -13.94 -20.27 12.94
N GLU A 172 -14.15 -21.13 11.94
CA GLU A 172 -13.17 -22.12 11.52
C GLU A 172 -11.96 -21.44 10.85
N LEU A 173 -12.21 -20.50 9.94
CA LEU A 173 -11.13 -19.78 9.26
C LEU A 173 -10.30 -18.94 10.24
N LEU A 174 -10.95 -18.26 11.18
CA LEU A 174 -10.26 -17.51 12.23
C LEU A 174 -9.35 -18.41 13.08
N ARG A 175 -9.80 -19.62 13.42
CA ARG A 175 -8.96 -20.60 14.14
C ARG A 175 -7.76 -21.03 13.31
N ILE A 176 -7.96 -21.35 12.03
CA ILE A 176 -6.87 -21.70 11.11
C ILE A 176 -5.80 -20.60 11.10
N TRP A 177 -6.21 -19.33 11.02
CA TRP A 177 -5.28 -18.19 11.05
C TRP A 177 -4.51 -18.12 12.36
N ASN A 178 -5.24 -18.11 13.49
CA ASN A 178 -4.63 -17.99 14.81
C ASN A 178 -3.68 -19.14 15.11
N ASP A 179 -4.02 -20.36 14.72
CA ASP A 179 -3.20 -21.55 14.98
C ASP A 179 -1.91 -21.52 14.15
N ARG A 180 -1.97 -21.24 12.83
CA ARG A 180 -0.77 -21.22 11.98
C ARG A 180 0.15 -20.05 12.29
N GLU A 181 -0.39 -18.89 12.63
CA GLU A 181 0.39 -17.70 12.98
C GLU A 181 1.02 -17.84 14.36
N ARG A 182 0.31 -18.45 15.32
CA ARG A 182 0.88 -18.81 16.64
C ARG A 182 1.99 -19.83 16.48
N GLN A 183 1.78 -20.89 15.69
CA GLN A 183 2.80 -21.89 15.44
C GLN A 183 4.06 -21.28 14.81
N LEU A 184 3.90 -20.35 13.86
CA LEU A 184 5.03 -19.63 13.25
C LEU A 184 5.81 -18.86 14.31
N GLU A 185 5.13 -18.12 15.18
CA GLU A 185 5.80 -17.35 16.23
C GLU A 185 6.48 -18.26 17.28
N GLU A 186 5.80 -19.31 17.72
CA GLU A 186 6.35 -20.27 18.69
C GLU A 186 7.54 -21.07 18.14
N SER A 187 7.59 -21.31 16.82
CA SER A 187 8.70 -22.01 16.15
C SER A 187 9.95 -21.15 16.01
N GLY A 188 9.79 -19.82 16.01
CA GLY A 188 10.90 -18.86 15.92
C GLY A 188 11.63 -18.85 14.57
N VAL A 189 12.55 -17.89 14.44
CA VAL A 189 13.27 -17.58 13.19
C VAL A 189 14.22 -18.68 12.77
N GLU A 190 14.83 -19.39 13.72
CA GLU A 190 15.78 -20.48 13.44
C GLU A 190 15.17 -21.65 12.66
N SER A 191 13.83 -21.78 12.69
CA SER A 191 13.11 -22.79 11.92
C SER A 191 12.90 -22.41 10.45
N LEU A 192 13.18 -21.16 10.08
CA LEU A 192 12.92 -20.61 8.74
C LEU A 192 14.16 -20.67 7.85
N THR A 193 14.01 -21.24 6.66
CA THR A 193 15.07 -21.33 5.64
C THR A 193 15.10 -20.14 4.68
N LEU A 194 14.02 -19.37 4.63
CA LEU A 194 13.83 -18.17 3.80
C LEU A 194 13.57 -16.99 4.73
N CYS A 195 14.08 -15.82 4.37
CA CYS A 195 13.88 -14.54 5.09
C CYS A 195 14.72 -14.29 6.36
N GLU A 196 15.67 -15.15 6.76
CA GLU A 196 16.57 -14.90 7.92
C GLU A 196 17.20 -13.48 7.85
N VAL A 197 17.67 -13.09 6.67
CA VAL A 197 18.39 -11.83 6.45
C VAL A 197 17.52 -10.57 6.39
N VAL A 198 16.18 -10.74 6.39
CA VAL A 198 15.21 -9.63 6.46
C VAL A 198 14.38 -9.65 7.73
N HIS A 199 14.60 -10.63 8.62
CA HIS A 199 13.86 -10.73 9.87
C HIS A 199 14.34 -9.68 10.87
N GLN A 200 13.57 -8.60 10.99
CA GLN A 200 13.85 -7.47 11.88
C GLN A 200 12.57 -6.97 12.58
N ARG A 201 11.51 -7.77 12.54
CA ARG A 201 10.15 -7.47 13.00
C ARG A 201 9.48 -8.75 13.51
N PRO A 202 8.46 -8.69 14.37
CA PRO A 202 7.73 -9.89 14.80
C PRO A 202 7.30 -10.78 13.62
N LEU A 203 7.41 -12.10 13.77
CA LEU A 203 7.01 -13.05 12.71
C LEU A 203 5.51 -13.00 12.42
N ALA A 204 4.71 -12.83 13.47
CA ALA A 204 3.28 -12.62 13.40
C ALA A 204 2.83 -11.69 14.55
N CYS A 205 1.72 -10.99 14.34
CA CYS A 205 1.05 -10.22 15.38
C CYS A 205 -0.18 -11.00 15.84
N LEU A 206 -0.05 -11.76 16.93
CA LEU A 206 -1.12 -12.59 17.49
C LEU A 206 -2.29 -11.74 18.04
N PRO A 207 -3.47 -12.34 18.23
CA PRO A 207 -4.60 -11.69 18.91
C PRO A 207 -4.19 -11.01 20.22
N THR A 208 -4.73 -9.81 20.44
CA THR A 208 -4.47 -9.04 21.65
C THR A 208 -5.62 -8.08 21.94
N THR A 209 -5.99 -8.01 23.23
CA THR A 209 -6.97 -7.06 23.77
C THR A 209 -6.45 -5.63 23.78
N LYS A 210 -5.13 -5.42 23.72
CA LYS A 210 -4.52 -4.08 23.77
C LYS A 210 -4.91 -3.25 22.55
N GLY A 211 -5.64 -2.16 22.79
CA GLY A 211 -6.10 -1.26 21.73
C GLY A 211 -7.10 -1.92 20.78
N CYS A 212 -7.80 -2.96 21.23
CA CYS A 212 -8.80 -3.67 20.45
C CYS A 212 -10.10 -2.86 20.33
N LEU A 213 -10.63 -2.75 19.12
CA LEU A 213 -11.90 -2.10 18.81
C LEU A 213 -12.77 -3.08 18.02
N LEU A 214 -13.95 -3.41 18.58
CA LEU A 214 -14.84 -4.47 18.07
C LEU A 214 -16.20 -3.92 17.61
N GLY A 215 -16.21 -2.72 17.02
CA GLY A 215 -17.44 -2.10 16.53
C GLY A 215 -18.39 -1.76 17.68
N ASN A 216 -19.62 -2.27 17.61
CA ASN A 216 -20.68 -2.04 18.60
C ASN A 216 -20.53 -2.84 19.90
N ILE A 217 -19.56 -3.75 20.00
CA ILE A 217 -19.36 -4.56 21.21
C ILE A 217 -18.63 -3.71 22.27
N GLU A 218 -19.28 -3.50 23.40
CA GLU A 218 -18.78 -2.61 24.47
C GLU A 218 -17.56 -3.20 25.19
N GLU A 219 -16.48 -2.41 25.25
CA GLU A 219 -15.22 -2.77 25.91
C GLU A 219 -15.42 -3.10 27.39
N GLY A 220 -14.77 -4.17 27.86
CA GLY A 220 -14.85 -4.63 29.25
C GLY A 220 -16.07 -5.50 29.58
N THR A 221 -16.95 -5.77 28.61
CA THR A 221 -18.00 -6.80 28.78
C THR A 221 -17.41 -8.22 28.63
N PRO A 222 -18.02 -9.26 29.22
CA PRO A 222 -17.56 -10.64 29.04
C PRO A 222 -17.54 -11.10 27.58
N GLU A 223 -18.47 -10.59 26.78
CA GLU A 223 -18.53 -10.83 25.33
C GLU A 223 -17.33 -10.20 24.62
N TRP A 224 -17.05 -8.92 24.91
CA TRP A 224 -15.88 -8.23 24.38
C TRP A 224 -14.59 -8.93 24.77
N GLU A 225 -14.43 -9.32 26.03
CA GLU A 225 -13.21 -10.00 26.49
C GLU A 225 -12.99 -11.31 25.75
N ARG A 226 -14.03 -12.13 25.57
CA ARG A 226 -13.90 -13.38 24.80
C ARG A 226 -13.46 -13.09 23.36
N ILE A 227 -14.16 -12.20 22.68
CA ILE A 227 -13.90 -11.90 21.27
C ILE A 227 -12.50 -11.26 21.11
N ALA A 228 -12.14 -10.29 21.94
CA ALA A 228 -10.88 -9.57 21.85
C ALA A 228 -9.64 -10.46 22.08
N ASN A 229 -9.80 -11.59 22.78
CA ASN A 229 -8.73 -12.57 22.99
C ASN A 229 -8.48 -13.49 21.78
N GLU A 230 -9.44 -13.63 20.87
CA GLU A 230 -9.33 -14.51 19.70
C GLU A 230 -9.41 -13.77 18.36
N ALA A 231 -9.84 -12.51 18.35
CA ALA A 231 -9.97 -11.71 17.14
C ALA A 231 -8.60 -11.40 16.52
N ALA A 232 -8.44 -11.76 15.24
CA ALA A 232 -7.17 -11.65 14.54
C ALA A 232 -6.82 -10.18 14.25
N ARG A 233 -5.53 -9.88 14.25
CA ARG A 233 -5.00 -8.59 13.79
C ARG A 233 -5.27 -8.40 12.30
N THR A 234 -5.52 -7.16 11.90
CA THR A 234 -5.77 -6.79 10.49
C THR A 234 -4.48 -6.54 9.70
N ILE A 235 -3.30 -6.84 10.26
CA ILE A 235 -1.98 -6.55 9.65
C ILE A 235 -1.72 -7.35 8.36
N PRO A 236 -1.87 -8.68 8.31
CA PRO A 236 -1.60 -9.43 7.08
C PRO A 236 -2.86 -9.63 6.24
N GLY A 237 -2.68 -9.65 4.92
CA GLY A 237 -3.65 -10.20 3.97
C GLY A 237 -3.81 -11.71 4.13
N ARG A 238 -5.03 -12.20 3.92
CA ARG A 238 -5.41 -13.60 4.13
C ARG A 238 -6.45 -14.02 3.07
N GLU A 239 -7.01 -15.20 3.26
CA GLU A 239 -8.01 -15.82 2.40
C GLU A 239 -9.28 -14.94 2.21
N ASN A 240 -9.56 -14.02 3.13
CA ASN A 240 -10.68 -13.07 3.03
C ASN A 240 -10.35 -11.78 2.28
N GLY A 241 -9.15 -11.66 1.69
CA GLY A 241 -8.56 -10.39 1.32
C GLY A 241 -7.91 -9.75 2.53
N GLY A 242 -8.50 -8.66 3.04
CA GLY A 242 -7.91 -7.92 4.14
C GLY A 242 -6.79 -7.02 3.65
N ASN A 243 -5.67 -6.98 4.38
CA ASN A 243 -4.56 -6.08 4.08
C ASN A 243 -3.62 -6.65 3.01
N CYS A 244 -3.99 -6.49 1.76
CA CYS A 244 -3.24 -7.07 0.65
C CYS A 244 -2.28 -6.07 0.00
N ASP A 245 -2.50 -4.76 0.17
CA ASP A 245 -1.62 -3.69 -0.34
C ASP A 245 -1.32 -3.84 -1.83
N ILE A 246 -2.36 -4.13 -2.61
CA ILE A 246 -2.27 -4.32 -4.07
C ILE A 246 -2.63 -3.00 -4.74
N LYS A 247 -1.61 -2.24 -5.17
CA LYS A 247 -1.84 -0.93 -5.82
C LYS A 247 -2.76 -0.97 -7.03
N ASN A 248 -2.81 -2.09 -7.74
CA ASN A 248 -3.67 -2.28 -8.92
C ASN A 248 -5.16 -2.50 -8.58
N LEU A 249 -5.51 -2.74 -7.30
CA LEU A 249 -6.90 -2.80 -6.83
C LEU A 249 -7.46 -1.37 -6.67
N SER A 250 -7.51 -0.64 -7.78
CA SER A 250 -7.73 0.80 -7.83
C SER A 250 -9.08 1.15 -8.47
N ARG A 251 -9.22 2.39 -8.95
CA ARG A 251 -10.47 2.93 -9.50
C ARG A 251 -10.93 2.12 -10.71
N GLY A 252 -12.16 1.63 -10.61
CA GLY A 252 -12.82 0.80 -11.61
C GLY A 252 -12.47 -0.68 -11.52
N SER A 253 -11.63 -1.09 -10.55
CA SER A 253 -11.38 -2.52 -10.31
C SER A 253 -12.62 -3.21 -9.75
N LYS A 254 -12.73 -4.52 -10.00
CA LYS A 254 -13.78 -5.37 -9.43
C LYS A 254 -13.14 -6.58 -8.74
N ILE A 255 -13.28 -6.67 -7.42
CA ILE A 255 -12.75 -7.78 -6.62
C ILE A 255 -13.86 -8.75 -6.25
N TYR A 256 -13.55 -10.05 -6.29
CA TYR A 256 -14.45 -11.14 -5.95
C TYR A 256 -13.99 -11.75 -4.63
N LEU A 257 -14.63 -11.33 -3.54
CA LEU A 257 -14.30 -11.75 -2.19
C LEU A 257 -15.08 -13.00 -1.78
N PRO A 258 -14.43 -14.03 -1.20
CA PRO A 258 -15.15 -15.17 -0.63
C PRO A 258 -16.01 -14.75 0.56
N VAL A 259 -17.21 -15.32 0.67
CA VAL A 259 -18.12 -15.08 1.79
C VAL A 259 -18.04 -16.24 2.77
N PHE A 260 -17.73 -15.95 4.03
CA PHE A 260 -17.58 -16.96 5.09
C PHE A 260 -18.65 -16.89 6.18
N VAL A 261 -19.42 -15.80 6.25
CA VAL A 261 -20.50 -15.58 7.22
C VAL A 261 -21.72 -14.97 6.55
N GLU A 262 -22.88 -15.06 7.20
CA GLU A 262 -24.09 -14.38 6.73
C GLU A 262 -23.84 -12.87 6.64
N GLY A 263 -24.26 -12.26 5.52
CA GLY A 263 -24.12 -10.84 5.24
C GLY A 263 -22.78 -10.45 4.64
N ALA A 264 -21.82 -11.38 4.53
CA ALA A 264 -20.41 -11.16 4.17
C ALA A 264 -19.63 -10.26 5.15
N ASN A 265 -20.28 -9.25 5.73
CA ASN A 265 -19.69 -8.30 6.68
C ASN A 265 -18.42 -7.67 6.08
N LEU A 266 -18.62 -6.95 4.96
CA LEU A 266 -17.57 -6.27 4.21
C LEU A 266 -17.00 -5.11 5.02
N SER A 267 -15.68 -5.04 5.12
CA SER A 267 -14.98 -3.90 5.73
C SER A 267 -13.83 -3.44 4.84
N THR A 268 -13.51 -2.16 4.94
CA THR A 268 -12.41 -1.52 4.19
C THR A 268 -11.80 -0.38 5.01
N GLY A 269 -10.55 -0.05 4.74
CA GLY A 269 -9.77 0.96 5.44
C GLY A 269 -8.49 1.24 4.67
N ASP A 270 -7.56 1.96 5.32
CA ASP A 270 -6.17 2.01 4.88
C ASP A 270 -6.02 2.59 3.46
N MET A 271 -6.51 3.82 3.26
CA MET A 271 -6.51 4.41 1.92
C MET A 271 -5.14 4.91 1.54
N HIS A 272 -4.72 4.51 0.35
CA HIS A 272 -3.46 4.90 -0.25
C HIS A 272 -3.71 5.83 -1.42
N PHE A 273 -3.14 7.04 -1.39
CA PHE A 273 -3.13 7.90 -2.57
C PHE A 273 -2.30 7.27 -3.70
N SER A 274 -1.19 6.62 -3.34
CA SER A 274 -0.30 5.89 -4.24
C SER A 274 0.60 4.96 -3.43
N GLN A 275 1.09 3.88 -4.04
CA GLN A 275 1.99 2.92 -3.41
C GLN A 275 2.96 2.34 -4.45
N GLY A 276 4.17 2.00 -4.01
CA GLY A 276 5.11 1.16 -4.76
C GLY A 276 4.92 -0.32 -4.46
N ASP A 277 5.28 -1.21 -5.39
CA ASP A 277 5.12 -2.65 -5.14
C ASP A 277 5.94 -3.14 -3.94
N GLY A 278 5.28 -3.95 -3.10
CA GLY A 278 5.84 -4.49 -1.88
C GLY A 278 5.82 -3.52 -0.69
N GLU A 279 5.34 -2.28 -0.88
CA GLU A 279 5.09 -1.33 0.21
C GLU A 279 6.27 -1.25 1.21
N ILE A 280 7.47 -1.15 0.64
CA ILE A 280 8.71 -1.60 1.31
C ILE A 280 9.01 -0.89 2.64
N SER A 281 8.47 0.30 2.87
CA SER A 281 8.67 1.04 4.12
C SER A 281 7.76 0.60 5.27
N PHE A 282 6.77 -0.25 5.02
CA PHE A 282 5.76 -0.80 5.94
C PHE A 282 4.82 0.21 6.61
N CYS A 283 5.30 1.41 6.94
CA CYS A 283 4.42 2.57 7.09
C CYS A 283 4.31 3.25 5.72
N GLY A 284 4.09 2.43 4.70
CA GLY A 284 4.24 2.76 3.29
C GLY A 284 2.92 3.02 2.63
N ALA A 285 2.98 3.12 1.30
CA ALA A 285 2.09 3.96 0.52
C ALA A 285 2.13 5.45 0.93
N ILE A 286 1.31 6.25 0.28
CA ILE A 286 0.88 7.55 0.80
C ILE A 286 -0.44 7.33 1.51
N GLU A 287 -0.34 7.11 2.81
CA GLU A 287 -1.45 6.90 3.75
C GLU A 287 -2.33 8.15 3.85
N MET A 288 -3.64 7.99 3.78
CA MET A 288 -4.60 9.10 3.86
C MET A 288 -5.96 8.67 4.45
N SER A 289 -6.73 9.64 4.94
CA SER A 289 -8.17 9.46 5.08
C SER A 289 -8.84 9.60 3.71
N GLY A 290 -9.92 8.86 3.47
CA GLY A 290 -10.50 8.81 2.13
C GLY A 290 -11.92 8.29 2.07
N PHE A 291 -12.38 8.06 0.85
CA PHE A 291 -13.65 7.40 0.58
C PHE A 291 -13.53 6.39 -0.56
N LEU A 292 -14.41 5.40 -0.53
CA LEU A 292 -14.72 4.54 -1.65
C LEU A 292 -16.20 4.69 -2.01
N GLU A 293 -16.49 4.79 -3.30
CA GLU A 293 -17.84 4.63 -3.84
C GLU A 293 -17.91 3.25 -4.50
N LEU A 294 -18.79 2.40 -3.99
CA LEU A 294 -18.82 0.98 -4.26
C LEU A 294 -20.16 0.54 -4.82
N LYS A 295 -20.13 -0.59 -5.53
CA LYS A 295 -21.30 -1.40 -5.87
C LYS A 295 -21.01 -2.86 -5.58
N CYS A 296 -21.94 -3.53 -4.92
CA CYS A 296 -21.80 -4.95 -4.57
C CYS A 296 -22.78 -5.82 -5.34
N GLU A 297 -22.37 -7.03 -5.71
CA GLU A 297 -23.24 -8.08 -6.25
C GLU A 297 -22.94 -9.39 -5.52
N ILE A 298 -23.97 -10.24 -5.36
CA ILE A 298 -23.84 -11.55 -4.73
C ILE A 298 -23.90 -12.62 -5.81
N ILE A 299 -22.83 -13.40 -5.95
CA ILE A 299 -22.78 -14.56 -6.82
C ILE A 299 -23.02 -15.79 -5.95
N ARG A 300 -24.24 -16.33 -6.04
CA ARG A 300 -24.68 -17.44 -5.20
C ARG A 300 -23.85 -18.69 -5.47
N ASN A 301 -23.32 -19.31 -4.41
CA ASN A 301 -22.39 -20.45 -4.50
C ASN A 301 -21.12 -20.17 -5.33
N GLY A 302 -20.76 -18.90 -5.54
CA GLY A 302 -19.67 -18.51 -6.44
C GLY A 302 -18.30 -19.06 -6.01
N MET A 303 -18.06 -19.32 -4.71
CA MET A 303 -16.79 -19.90 -4.28
C MET A 303 -16.59 -21.29 -4.89
N GLN A 304 -17.63 -22.12 -4.90
CA GLN A 304 -17.55 -23.46 -5.48
C GLN A 304 -17.32 -23.42 -7.00
N GLU A 305 -17.90 -22.44 -7.68
CA GLU A 305 -17.85 -22.32 -9.13
C GLU A 305 -16.52 -21.76 -9.63
N TYR A 306 -15.94 -20.78 -8.91
CA TYR A 306 -14.82 -19.99 -9.42
C TYR A 306 -13.54 -20.07 -8.57
N LEU A 307 -13.61 -20.44 -7.29
CA LEU A 307 -12.44 -20.47 -6.40
C LEU A 307 -12.07 -21.91 -6.04
N THR A 308 -11.12 -22.49 -6.78
CA THR A 308 -10.54 -23.79 -6.43
C THR A 308 -9.70 -23.67 -5.15
N PRO A 309 -10.00 -24.42 -4.07
CA PRO A 309 -9.21 -24.38 -2.86
C PRO A 309 -7.77 -24.88 -3.07
N MET A 310 -6.79 -24.10 -2.59
CA MET A 310 -5.36 -24.39 -2.63
C MET A 310 -4.83 -24.57 -1.21
N GLY A 311 -5.27 -25.63 -0.54
CA GLY A 311 -4.86 -25.94 0.82
C GLY A 311 -5.64 -27.09 1.45
N PRO A 312 -5.44 -27.37 2.75
CA PRO A 312 -5.99 -28.55 3.42
C PRO A 312 -7.51 -28.50 3.64
N THR A 313 -8.15 -27.34 3.49
CA THR A 313 -9.61 -27.18 3.67
C THR A 313 -10.23 -26.36 2.54
N PRO A 314 -11.55 -26.46 2.31
CA PRO A 314 -12.26 -25.61 1.33
C PRO A 314 -12.16 -24.11 1.58
N LEU A 315 -11.69 -23.68 2.75
CA LEU A 315 -11.52 -22.27 3.12
C LEU A 315 -10.22 -21.66 2.57
N HIS A 316 -9.30 -22.49 2.06
CA HIS A 316 -8.02 -22.03 1.49
C HIS A 316 -8.21 -21.52 0.07
N VAL A 317 -8.99 -20.46 -0.05
CA VAL A 317 -9.23 -19.73 -1.30
C VAL A 317 -8.70 -18.31 -1.15
N ASN A 318 -8.43 -17.63 -2.26
CA ASN A 318 -8.01 -16.24 -2.24
C ASN A 318 -8.92 -15.42 -3.18
N PRO A 319 -9.09 -14.12 -2.92
CA PRO A 319 -9.79 -13.24 -3.85
C PRO A 319 -9.15 -13.25 -5.23
N ILE A 320 -9.98 -13.03 -6.25
CA ILE A 320 -9.55 -12.68 -7.61
C ILE A 320 -10.09 -11.30 -7.94
N PHE A 321 -9.46 -10.56 -8.84
CA PHE A 321 -9.94 -9.23 -9.22
C PHE A 321 -9.61 -8.87 -10.67
N GLU A 322 -10.45 -8.02 -11.24
CA GLU A 322 -10.22 -7.33 -12.50
C GLU A 322 -9.57 -5.98 -12.21
N ILE A 323 -8.51 -5.65 -12.96
CA ILE A 323 -7.86 -4.33 -12.87
C ILE A 323 -8.78 -3.30 -13.53
N GLY A 324 -8.93 -2.15 -12.86
CA GLY A 324 -9.71 -1.04 -13.37
C GLY A 324 -9.12 -0.41 -14.64
N PRO A 325 -9.96 0.25 -15.47
CA PRO A 325 -9.51 0.86 -16.72
C PRO A 325 -8.79 2.21 -16.53
N VAL A 326 -8.58 2.66 -15.28
CA VAL A 326 -7.99 3.96 -14.95
C VAL A 326 -6.71 3.77 -14.15
N GLU A 327 -5.57 4.01 -14.78
CA GLU A 327 -4.26 3.98 -14.13
C GLU A 327 -3.35 5.11 -14.66
N PRO A 328 -2.37 5.58 -13.85
CA PRO A 328 -1.28 6.38 -14.35
C PRO A 328 -0.53 5.72 -15.50
N ARG A 329 -0.51 6.38 -16.66
CA ARG A 329 0.25 5.90 -17.81
C ARG A 329 1.69 6.42 -17.76
N PHE A 330 2.64 5.53 -17.50
CA PHE A 330 4.07 5.79 -17.67
C PHE A 330 4.63 5.02 -18.86
N SER A 331 5.37 5.70 -19.73
CA SER A 331 5.95 5.10 -20.95
C SER A 331 7.44 4.78 -20.83
N GLU A 332 8.12 5.34 -19.83
CA GLU A 332 9.57 5.24 -19.65
C GLU A 332 9.88 4.78 -18.24
N TRP A 333 10.73 3.75 -18.15
CA TRP A 333 11.05 3.06 -16.92
C TRP A 333 12.56 2.81 -16.84
N LEU A 334 13.13 3.03 -15.66
CA LEU A 334 14.47 2.57 -15.33
C LEU A 334 14.37 1.36 -14.41
N VAL A 335 14.92 0.23 -14.85
CA VAL A 335 14.76 -1.07 -14.17
C VAL A 335 16.04 -1.46 -13.45
N PHE A 336 15.89 -1.85 -12.19
CA PHE A 336 16.97 -2.32 -11.32
C PHE A 336 16.77 -3.79 -11.01
N GLU A 337 17.83 -4.58 -11.16
CA GLU A 337 17.81 -6.02 -10.92
C GLU A 337 18.38 -6.35 -9.54
N GLY A 338 17.91 -7.46 -8.98
CA GLY A 338 18.48 -8.10 -7.81
C GLY A 338 18.34 -9.61 -7.89
N ILE A 339 19.24 -10.30 -7.21
CA ILE A 339 19.34 -11.77 -7.18
C ILE A 339 19.40 -12.28 -5.74
N SER A 340 19.21 -13.59 -5.54
CA SER A 340 19.28 -14.25 -4.22
C SER A 340 20.69 -14.32 -3.60
N VAL A 341 21.43 -13.22 -3.65
CA VAL A 341 22.74 -13.03 -3.00
C VAL A 341 22.66 -11.77 -2.15
N ASP A 342 22.84 -11.92 -0.84
CA ASP A 342 22.67 -10.82 0.10
C ASP A 342 23.85 -9.81 0.08
N GLU A 343 23.74 -8.77 0.90
CA GLU A 343 24.72 -7.69 1.07
C GLU A 343 26.12 -8.20 1.47
N SER A 344 26.22 -9.35 2.13
CA SER A 344 27.48 -9.95 2.55
C SER A 344 28.12 -10.83 1.46
N GLY A 345 27.39 -11.09 0.37
CA GLY A 345 27.78 -12.04 -0.67
C GLY A 345 27.39 -13.49 -0.37
N LYS A 346 26.59 -13.75 0.67
CA LYS A 346 26.08 -15.10 0.97
C LYS A 346 25.01 -15.48 -0.06
N GLN A 347 25.16 -16.68 -0.61
CA GLN A 347 24.21 -17.27 -1.55
C GLN A 347 22.99 -17.81 -0.80
N HIS A 348 21.79 -17.43 -1.27
CA HIS A 348 20.50 -17.99 -0.85
C HIS A 348 19.89 -18.80 -2.00
N TYR A 349 19.00 -19.75 -1.70
CA TYR A 349 18.42 -20.64 -2.71
C TYR A 349 17.01 -20.18 -3.10
N LEU A 350 16.86 -19.65 -4.31
CA LEU A 350 15.61 -19.16 -4.89
C LEU A 350 14.83 -18.20 -3.97
N ASP A 351 15.54 -17.40 -3.17
CA ASP A 351 14.96 -16.42 -2.26
C ASP A 351 14.63 -15.13 -3.03
N ALA A 352 13.36 -14.98 -3.37
CA ALA A 352 12.80 -13.81 -4.04
C ALA A 352 12.80 -12.55 -3.16
N THR A 353 12.71 -12.72 -1.84
CA THR A 353 12.71 -11.61 -0.87
C THR A 353 14.07 -10.94 -0.86
N VAL A 354 15.14 -11.74 -0.80
CA VAL A 354 16.53 -11.26 -0.95
C VAL A 354 16.72 -10.62 -2.31
N ALA A 355 16.29 -11.28 -3.39
CA ALA A 355 16.39 -10.73 -4.73
C ALA A 355 15.73 -9.34 -4.85
N TYR A 356 14.53 -9.16 -4.30
CA TYR A 356 13.83 -7.88 -4.33
C TYR A 356 14.53 -6.83 -3.46
N LYS A 357 15.06 -7.22 -2.29
CA LYS A 357 15.89 -6.35 -1.43
C LYS A 357 17.08 -5.79 -2.20
N ARG A 358 17.77 -6.64 -2.97
CA ARG A 358 18.91 -6.23 -3.80
C ARG A 358 18.50 -5.25 -4.91
N ALA A 359 17.38 -5.48 -5.58
CA ALA A 359 16.86 -4.56 -6.60
C ALA A 359 16.57 -3.17 -6.01
N VAL A 360 15.91 -3.12 -4.85
CA VAL A 360 15.62 -1.87 -4.12
C VAL A 360 16.90 -1.15 -3.68
N LEU A 361 17.86 -1.85 -3.08
CA LEU A 361 19.13 -1.25 -2.65
C LEU A 361 19.92 -0.69 -3.84
N ASN A 362 19.93 -1.38 -4.99
CA ASN A 362 20.54 -0.90 -6.21
C ASN A 362 19.88 0.40 -6.72
N ALA A 363 18.55 0.49 -6.65
CA ALA A 363 17.82 1.71 -6.99
C ALA A 363 18.14 2.88 -6.04
N ILE A 364 18.16 2.62 -4.72
CA ILE A 364 18.52 3.61 -3.70
C ILE A 364 19.92 4.17 -3.96
N ASP A 365 20.92 3.31 -4.13
CA ASP A 365 22.30 3.71 -4.38
C ASP A 365 22.47 4.45 -5.72
N TYR A 366 21.64 4.14 -6.72
CA TYR A 366 21.64 4.87 -7.99
C TYR A 366 21.11 6.30 -7.82
N LEU A 367 19.92 6.45 -7.25
CA LEU A 367 19.27 7.75 -7.08
C LEU A 367 19.99 8.65 -6.07
N PHE A 368 20.69 8.08 -5.09
CA PHE A 368 21.59 8.81 -4.19
C PHE A 368 22.65 9.63 -4.95
N LYS A 369 23.12 9.15 -6.11
CA LYS A 369 24.11 9.87 -6.95
C LYS A 369 23.56 11.14 -7.61
N PHE A 370 22.25 11.35 -7.57
CA PHE A 370 21.57 12.51 -8.13
C PHE A 370 21.20 13.55 -7.05
N GLY A 371 21.63 13.35 -5.81
CA GLY A 371 21.49 14.34 -4.72
C GLY A 371 20.37 14.04 -3.70
N TYR A 372 19.62 12.96 -3.89
CA TYR A 372 18.68 12.48 -2.88
C TYR A 372 19.42 11.82 -1.70
N SER A 373 18.89 11.97 -0.48
CA SER A 373 19.29 11.10 0.63
C SER A 373 18.75 9.68 0.39
N LYS A 374 19.38 8.69 1.03
CA LYS A 374 18.93 7.30 0.89
C LYS A 374 17.54 7.09 1.50
N GLU A 375 17.23 7.79 2.59
CA GLU A 375 15.93 7.81 3.25
C GLU A 375 14.85 8.42 2.34
N GLN A 376 15.16 9.53 1.66
CA GLN A 376 14.24 10.12 0.67
C GLN A 376 13.89 9.11 -0.43
N VAL A 377 14.89 8.40 -0.95
CA VAL A 377 14.65 7.39 -1.98
C VAL A 377 13.87 6.21 -1.41
N TYR A 378 14.17 5.74 -0.20
CA TYR A 378 13.46 4.63 0.42
C TYR A 378 11.96 4.95 0.60
N LEU A 379 11.63 6.13 1.13
CA LEU A 379 10.24 6.59 1.23
C LEU A 379 9.61 6.74 -0.16
N LEU A 380 10.32 7.33 -1.12
CA LEU A 380 9.83 7.48 -2.49
C LEU A 380 9.48 6.13 -3.13
N LEU A 381 10.33 5.12 -2.99
CA LEU A 381 10.11 3.80 -3.59
C LEU A 381 8.94 3.04 -2.95
N SER A 382 8.56 3.41 -1.73
CA SER A 382 7.40 2.85 -1.04
C SER A 382 6.06 3.45 -1.51
N CYS A 383 6.09 4.65 -2.11
CA CYS A 383 4.87 5.42 -2.39
C CYS A 383 4.69 5.82 -3.88
N CYS A 384 5.76 5.99 -4.65
CA CYS A 384 5.65 6.19 -6.08
C CYS A 384 5.19 4.89 -6.75
N PRO A 385 4.49 4.96 -7.90
CA PRO A 385 3.95 3.79 -8.60
C PRO A 385 5.04 3.01 -9.35
N CYS A 386 6.09 2.60 -8.64
CA CYS A 386 7.13 1.71 -9.13
C CYS A 386 6.59 0.26 -9.27
N GLU A 387 7.22 -0.53 -10.15
CA GLU A 387 6.80 -1.90 -10.42
C GLU A 387 7.84 -2.91 -9.94
N GLY A 388 7.42 -3.76 -9.02
CA GLY A 388 8.18 -4.89 -8.52
C GLY A 388 7.76 -6.15 -9.25
N ARG A 389 8.70 -6.88 -9.84
CA ARG A 389 8.40 -8.14 -10.52
C ARG A 389 9.29 -9.27 -10.01
N LEU A 390 8.68 -10.43 -9.77
CA LEU A 390 9.39 -11.70 -9.76
C LEU A 390 9.67 -12.08 -11.22
N SER A 391 10.85 -11.72 -11.71
CA SER A 391 11.21 -11.91 -13.12
C SER A 391 11.57 -13.36 -13.44
N GLY A 392 12.30 -14.02 -12.54
CA GLY A 392 12.64 -15.44 -12.65
C GLY A 392 12.67 -16.09 -11.27
N ILE A 393 12.03 -17.25 -11.11
CA ILE A 393 11.92 -17.95 -9.81
C ILE A 393 12.33 -19.43 -9.88
N VAL A 394 12.90 -19.84 -11.01
CA VAL A 394 13.17 -21.26 -11.31
C VAL A 394 14.65 -21.56 -11.59
N ASP A 395 15.44 -20.53 -11.92
CA ASP A 395 16.83 -20.70 -12.36
C ASP A 395 17.77 -20.81 -11.16
N SER A 396 17.96 -22.03 -10.67
CA SER A 396 18.81 -22.28 -9.50
C SER A 396 20.26 -21.80 -9.73
N PRO A 397 20.88 -21.14 -8.73
CA PRO A 397 20.36 -20.92 -7.37
C PRO A 397 19.57 -19.62 -7.17
N ASN A 398 19.49 -18.74 -8.17
CA ASN A 398 19.05 -17.36 -7.98
C ASN A 398 17.63 -17.12 -8.47
N ALA A 399 16.75 -16.67 -7.57
CA ALA A 399 15.61 -15.89 -8.01
C ALA A 399 16.13 -14.54 -8.55
N VAL A 400 15.41 -13.99 -9.52
CA VAL A 400 15.65 -12.66 -10.09
C VAL A 400 14.40 -11.83 -9.85
N ALA A 401 14.57 -10.71 -9.16
CA ALA A 401 13.52 -9.72 -8.97
C ALA A 401 13.97 -8.39 -9.58
N THR A 402 13.01 -7.61 -10.06
CA THR A 402 13.27 -6.28 -10.63
C THR A 402 12.41 -5.24 -9.97
N LEU A 403 12.95 -4.02 -9.83
CA LEU A 403 12.22 -2.82 -9.48
C LEU A 403 12.32 -1.81 -10.63
N ALA A 404 11.20 -1.49 -11.25
CA ALA A 404 11.12 -0.50 -12.32
C ALA A 404 10.57 0.83 -11.77
N ILE A 405 11.29 1.92 -12.01
CA ILE A 405 10.90 3.26 -11.57
C ILE A 405 10.48 4.08 -12.79
N PRO A 406 9.30 4.71 -12.77
CA PRO A 406 8.86 5.56 -13.87
C PRO A 406 9.71 6.84 -13.90
N THR A 407 10.47 7.07 -14.97
CA THR A 407 11.42 8.20 -15.04
C THR A 407 10.71 9.55 -15.13
N ALA A 408 9.45 9.56 -15.56
CA ALA A 408 8.63 10.76 -15.74
C ALA A 408 8.18 11.42 -14.42
N ILE A 409 8.41 10.79 -13.26
CA ILE A 409 8.03 11.37 -11.96
C ILE A 409 9.03 12.44 -11.48
N PHE A 410 10.23 12.48 -12.08
CA PHE A 410 11.29 13.44 -11.75
C PHE A 410 11.18 14.66 -12.67
N ASP A 411 11.01 15.85 -12.12
CA ASP A 411 10.76 17.09 -12.88
C ASP A 411 12.01 17.98 -13.04
N GLN A 412 13.05 17.76 -12.23
CA GLN A 412 14.24 18.62 -12.16
C GLN A 412 15.51 17.97 -12.72
N VAL A 413 15.59 16.64 -12.75
CA VAL A 413 16.83 15.92 -13.08
C VAL A 413 16.52 14.70 -13.94
N SER A 414 17.15 14.62 -15.12
CA SER A 414 17.13 13.38 -15.90
C SER A 414 17.96 12.33 -15.18
N ILE A 415 17.30 11.28 -14.69
CA ILE A 415 17.93 10.14 -14.02
C ILE A 415 18.49 9.09 -15.00
N LEU A 416 18.38 9.30 -16.32
CA LEU A 416 18.88 8.34 -17.30
C LEU A 416 20.42 8.32 -17.39
N PRO A 417 21.03 7.14 -17.58
CA PRO A 417 22.48 7.04 -17.77
C PRO A 417 22.89 7.72 -19.07
N LEU A 418 23.68 8.79 -18.97
CA LEU A 418 24.24 9.49 -20.13
C LEU A 418 25.65 8.96 -20.45
N CYS A 419 25.89 8.66 -21.72
CA CYS A 419 27.24 8.39 -22.21
C CYS A 419 28.14 9.61 -21.96
N SER A 420 29.39 9.41 -21.55
CA SER A 420 30.36 10.47 -21.22
C SER A 420 30.59 11.47 -22.37
N LEU A 421 30.41 11.05 -23.62
CA LEU A 421 30.45 11.90 -24.82
C LEU A 421 29.31 12.93 -24.90
N HIS A 422 28.18 12.69 -24.20
CA HIS A 422 27.04 13.61 -24.14
C HIS A 422 27.05 14.54 -22.91
N LYS A 423 27.86 14.24 -21.88
CA LYS A 423 28.00 15.13 -20.71
C LYS A 423 28.59 16.50 -21.09
N SER A 424 29.45 16.57 -22.10
CA SER A 424 30.02 17.85 -22.56
C SER A 424 29.02 18.73 -23.32
N LYS A 425 28.06 18.15 -24.05
CA LYS A 425 27.06 18.93 -24.80
C LYS A 425 25.95 19.49 -23.89
N SER A 426 25.48 18.72 -22.92
CA SER A 426 24.41 19.18 -22.01
C SER A 426 24.90 20.24 -21.01
N PHE A 427 26.15 20.14 -20.54
CA PHE A 427 26.77 21.16 -19.70
C PHE A 427 26.97 22.49 -20.45
N CYS A 428 27.28 22.45 -21.75
CA CYS A 428 27.39 23.65 -22.58
C CYS A 428 26.04 24.35 -22.80
N ILE A 429 24.93 23.61 -22.95
CA ILE A 429 23.61 24.21 -23.18
C ILE A 429 23.11 24.96 -21.93
N ASN A 430 23.37 24.44 -20.73
CA ASN A 430 23.01 25.12 -19.48
C ASN A 430 23.92 26.32 -19.15
N LEU A 431 25.18 26.34 -19.58
CA LEU A 431 26.04 27.53 -19.43
C LEU A 431 25.64 28.66 -20.40
N LEU A 432 25.17 28.31 -21.61
CA LEU A 432 24.72 29.29 -22.61
C LEU A 432 23.40 29.97 -22.23
N SER A 433 22.48 29.28 -21.54
CA SER A 433 21.23 29.89 -21.05
C SER A 433 21.45 30.85 -19.88
N LEU A 434 22.46 30.60 -19.04
CA LEU A 434 22.87 31.49 -17.93
C LEU A 434 23.65 32.73 -18.39
N LEU A 435 24.26 32.71 -19.58
CA LEU A 435 25.01 33.85 -20.14
C LEU A 435 24.16 34.79 -21.03
N CYS A 436 22.94 34.38 -21.42
CA CYS A 436 22.07 35.18 -22.30
C CYS A 436 21.12 36.15 -21.57
N SER A 437 21.24 36.32 -20.26
CA SER A 437 20.36 37.18 -19.44
C SER A 437 20.87 38.61 -19.23
N SER A 438 21.86 39.09 -20.00
CA SER A 438 22.30 40.49 -19.99
C SER A 438 22.23 41.14 -21.38
N PRO A 439 21.42 42.21 -21.58
CA PRO A 439 21.32 42.89 -22.87
C PRO A 439 22.43 43.94 -23.02
N SER A 440 23.69 43.50 -23.20
CA SER A 440 24.76 44.46 -23.55
C SER A 440 25.97 43.88 -24.31
N SER A 441 25.92 42.66 -24.84
CA SER A 441 27.09 42.05 -25.52
C SER A 441 26.78 41.37 -26.86
N LEU A 442 25.67 41.72 -27.52
CA LEU A 442 25.29 41.11 -28.80
C LEU A 442 26.12 41.55 -30.03
N ASN A 443 27.08 42.48 -29.89
CA ASN A 443 27.86 43.01 -31.02
C ASN A 443 29.27 42.42 -31.20
N ASN A 444 29.72 41.47 -30.36
CA ASN A 444 31.07 40.91 -30.46
C ASN A 444 31.15 39.40 -30.77
N LEU A 445 30.03 38.71 -30.99
CA LEU A 445 30.02 37.25 -31.27
C LEU A 445 29.89 36.86 -32.75
N LEU A 446 29.89 37.82 -33.69
CA LEU A 446 29.83 37.55 -35.13
C LEU A 446 31.23 37.46 -35.80
N ALA A 447 32.32 37.44 -35.04
CA ALA A 447 33.69 37.51 -35.59
C ALA A 447 34.52 36.21 -35.49
N THR A 448 34.00 35.12 -34.89
CA THR A 448 34.81 33.90 -34.64
C THR A 448 34.20 32.59 -35.17
N GLU A 449 33.14 32.63 -35.98
CA GLU A 449 32.59 31.45 -36.69
C GLU A 449 33.37 31.06 -37.97
N LYS A 450 34.66 31.39 -38.03
CA LYS A 450 35.58 30.86 -39.04
C LYS A 450 36.86 30.45 -38.33
N ILE A 451 36.92 29.20 -37.87
CA ILE A 451 38.09 28.32 -37.74
C ILE A 451 37.63 27.15 -36.86
N GLY A 452 37.48 25.96 -37.45
CA GLY A 452 37.14 24.76 -36.69
C GLY A 452 36.34 23.69 -37.44
N MET A 453 36.52 23.57 -38.76
CA MET A 453 36.00 22.43 -39.54
C MET A 453 37.19 21.68 -40.14
N GLN A 454 37.83 20.84 -39.32
CA GLN A 454 38.86 19.82 -39.63
C GLN A 454 39.27 19.26 -38.26
N ILE A 455 38.92 18.04 -37.86
CA ILE A 455 39.38 16.73 -38.33
C ILE A 455 38.42 15.66 -37.77
N CYS A 456 38.14 14.61 -38.55
CA CYS A 456 37.35 13.42 -38.20
C CYS A 456 37.91 12.62 -37.02
#